data_AF-A0A4P7L1N7-F1
#
_entry.id   AF-A0A4P7L1N7-F1
#
_cell.length_a   1.000
_cell.length_b   1.000
_cell.length_c   1.000
_cell.angle_alpha   90.00
_cell.angle_beta   90.00
_cell.angle_gamma   90.00
#
_symmetry.space_group_name_H-M   'P 1'
#
loop_
_entity.id
_entity.type
_entity.pdbx_description
1 polymer ?
#
loop_
_entity_poly.entity_id
_entity_poly.type
_entity_poly.pdbx_seq_one_letter_code
_entity_poly.pdbx_strand_id
1 'polypeptide(L)' 'MWVLILTMFSTPYSTNNFASIHSQEFKTEQACQFAVKEFKNNLENDDLKYLDGSAFCIKDDISTNK' A
#
# COMPACT_ATOMS: atom_id res chain seq x y z
N MET A 1 -1.67 -0.10 16.18
CA MET A 1 -1.75 0.90 15.08
C MET A 1 -1.98 0.14 13.78
N TRP A 2 -2.41 0.77 12.69
CA TRP A 2 -2.44 0.14 11.36
C TRP A 2 -1.52 0.90 10.42
N VAL A 3 -0.79 0.17 9.58
CA VAL A 3 0.16 0.75 8.62
C VAL A 3 -0.29 0.34 7.22
N LEU A 4 -0.57 1.33 6.40
CA LEU A 4 -0.70 1.17 4.96
C LEU A 4 0.71 1.10 4.36
N ILE A 5 0.98 0.09 3.56
CA ILE A 5 2.18 0.01 2.73
C ILE A 5 1.74 0.10 1.28
N LEU A 6 2.34 1.05 0.56
CA LEU A 6 2.20 1.22 -0.88
C LEU A 6 3.53 0.84 -1.53
N THR A 7 3.45 0.01 -2.57
CA THR A 7 4.60 -0.45 -3.33
C THR A 7 4.34 -0.23 -4.81
N MET A 8 5.36 0.21 -5.54
CA MET A 8 5.36 0.24 -7.00
C MET A 8 6.59 -0.50 -7.49
N PHE A 9 6.40 -1.47 -8.38
CA PHE A 9 7.48 -2.23 -8.98
C PHE A 9 8.11 -1.45 -10.14
N SER A 10 9.43 -1.57 -10.29
CA SER A 10 10.17 -0.91 -11.37
C SER A 10 9.81 -1.43 -12.76
N THR A 11 9.30 -2.66 -12.82
CA THR A 11 8.82 -3.31 -14.03
C THR A 11 7.65 -4.25 -13.69
N PRO A 12 6.71 -4.53 -14.62
CA PRO A 12 5.51 -5.33 -14.36
C PRO A 12 5.75 -6.82 -14.07
N TYR A 13 7.01 -7.25 -14.11
CA TYR A 13 7.41 -8.64 -13.93
C TYR A 13 8.39 -8.80 -12.77
N SER A 14 8.70 -7.72 -12.05
CA SER A 14 9.63 -7.79 -10.95
C SER A 14 8.93 -8.23 -9.68
N THR A 15 9.45 -9.29 -9.06
CA THR A 15 8.91 -9.77 -7.78
C THR A 15 9.46 -9.00 -6.58
N ASN A 16 10.64 -8.36 -6.70
CA ASN A 16 11.37 -7.76 -5.58
C ASN A 16 12.10 -6.44 -5.92
N ASN A 17 11.92 -5.86 -7.12
CA ASN A 17 12.53 -4.58 -7.48
C ASN A 17 11.48 -3.46 -7.42
N PHE A 18 11.47 -2.75 -6.30
CA PHE A 18 10.57 -1.63 -6.08
C PHE A 18 11.18 -0.33 -6.63
N ALA A 19 10.42 0.38 -7.46
CA ALA A 19 10.74 1.76 -7.80
C ALA A 19 10.44 2.70 -6.63
N SER A 20 9.41 2.39 -5.84
CA SER A 20 9.05 3.15 -4.65
C SER A 20 8.33 2.29 -3.61
N ILE A 21 8.57 2.65 -2.34
CA ILE A 21 7.84 2.13 -1.19
C ILE A 21 7.45 3.33 -0.33
N HIS A 22 6.18 3.41 0.06
CA HIS A 22 5.66 4.44 0.96
C HIS A 22 4.82 3.81 2.06
N SER A 23 4.84 4.40 3.25
CA SER A 23 4.07 3.91 4.40
C SER A 23 3.32 5.04 5.09
N GLN A 24 2.09 4.76 5.53
CA GLN A 24 1.26 5.70 6.27
C GLN A 24 0.55 5.03 7.44
N GLU A 25 0.54 5.69 8.60
CA GLU A 25 -0.12 5.19 9.81
C GLU A 25 -1.59 5.60 9.91
N PHE A 26 -2.41 4.70 10.43
CA PHE A 26 -3.83 4.85 10.67
C PHE A 26 -4.19 4.35 12.07
N LYS A 27 -5.14 5.03 12.72
CA LYS A 27 -5.62 4.64 14.05
C LYS A 27 -6.53 3.41 14.02
N THR A 28 -7.28 3.20 12.94
CA THR A 28 -8.26 2.12 12.81
C THR A 28 -8.00 1.28 11.55
N GLU A 29 -8.37 0.00 11.61
CA GLU A 29 -8.30 -0.91 10.47
C GLU A 29 -9.12 -0.38 9.30
N GLN A 30 -10.33 0.10 9.59
CA GLN A 30 -11.26 0.58 8.59
C GLN A 30 -10.71 1.77 7.80
N ALA A 31 -10.03 2.71 8.46
CA ALA A 31 -9.41 3.86 7.78
C ALA A 31 -8.25 3.42 6.88
N CYS A 32 -7.44 2.47 7.35
CA CYS A 32 -6.37 1.90 6.53
C CYS A 32 -6.95 1.18 5.29
N GLN A 33 -7.95 0.31 5.49
CA GLN A 33 -8.59 -0.45 4.42
C GLN A 33 -9.31 0.46 3.43
N PHE A 34 -9.87 1.58 3.89
CA PHE A 34 -10.44 2.61 3.03
C PHE A 34 -9.36 3.22 2.11
N ALA A 35 -8.20 3.59 2.66
CA ALA A 35 -7.09 4.11 1.86
C ALA A 35 -6.54 3.09 0.84
N VAL A 36 -6.50 1.79 1.17
CA VAL A 36 -6.16 0.72 0.19
C VAL A 36 -7.13 0.73 -1.00
N LYS A 37 -8.44 0.86 -0.74
CA LYS A 37 -9.46 0.88 -1.81
C LYS A 37 -9.29 2.12 -2.70
N GLU A 38 -9.08 3.29 -2.10
CA GLU A 38 -8.82 4.52 -2.85
C GLU A 38 -7.59 4.39 -3.75
N PHE A 39 -6.51 3.81 -3.25
CA PHE A 39 -5.31 3.56 -4.06
C PHE A 39 -5.58 2.61 -5.24
N LYS A 40 -6.27 1.49 -5.00
CA LYS A 40 -6.63 0.55 -6.07
C LYS A 40 -7.49 1.21 -7.14
N ASN A 41 -8.51 1.95 -6.73
CA ASN A 41 -9.37 2.69 -7.66
C ASN A 41 -8.57 3.71 -8.49
N ASN A 42 -7.59 4.38 -7.87
CA ASN A 42 -6.73 5.35 -8.57
C ASN A 42 -5.73 4.70 -9.54
N LEU A 43 -5.19 3.51 -9.21
CA LEU A 43 -4.34 2.73 -10.13
C LEU A 43 -5.11 2.07 -11.27
N GLU A 44 -6.35 1.64 -11.01
CA GLU A 44 -7.22 1.00 -12.01
C GLU A 44 -7.79 2.00 -13.03
N ASN A 45 -7.76 3.30 -12.73
CA ASN A 45 -8.01 4.34 -13.74
C ASN A 45 -6.94 4.24 -14.84
N ASP A 46 -7.41 4.22 -16.10
CA ASP A 46 -6.69 3.74 -17.29
C ASP A 46 -5.27 4.29 -17.50
N ASP A 47 -4.95 5.47 -16.96
CA ASP A 47 -3.66 6.13 -17.13
C ASP A 47 -2.50 5.44 -16.38
N LEU A 48 -2.78 4.56 -15.42
CA LEU A 48 -1.77 3.95 -14.54
C LEU A 48 -1.73 2.42 -14.59
N LYS A 49 -2.50 1.79 -15.49
CA LYS A 49 -2.56 0.32 -15.61
C LYS A 49 -1.23 -0.37 -15.93
N TYR A 50 -0.26 0.37 -16.47
CA TYR A 50 1.09 -0.15 -16.72
C TYR A 50 1.96 -0.18 -15.46
N LEU A 51 1.54 0.51 -14.39
CA LEU A 51 2.22 0.50 -13.10
C LEU A 51 1.77 -0.73 -12.33
N ASP A 52 2.70 -1.66 -12.13
CA ASP A 52 2.50 -2.77 -11.21
C ASP A 52 2.66 -2.22 -9.78
N GLY A 53 1.52 -1.91 -9.17
CA GLY A 53 1.44 -1.30 -7.85
C GLY A 53 0.59 -2.13 -6.90
N SER A 54 1.02 -2.23 -5.64
CA SER A 54 0.32 -2.99 -4.61
C SER A 54 0.16 -2.17 -3.33
N ALA A 55 -1.02 -2.27 -2.72
CA ALA A 55 -1.34 -1.63 -1.44
C ALA A 55 -1.95 -2.65 -0.47
N PHE A 56 -1.47 -2.64 0.77
CA PHE A 56 -1.95 -3.52 1.82
C PHE A 56 -1.83 -2.87 3.20
N CYS A 57 -2.73 -3.27 4.08
CA CYS A 57 -2.76 -2.84 5.48
C CYS A 57 -2.19 -3.93 6.37
N ILE A 58 -1.29 -3.53 7.25
CA ILE A 58 -0.71 -4.38 8.29
C ILE A 58 -1.10 -3.82 9.65
N LYS A 59 -1.43 -4.70 10.59
CA LYS A 59 -1.55 -4.32 11.99
C LYS A 59 -0.16 -4.14 12.57
N ASP A 60 0.15 -2.93 12.98
CA ASP A 60 1.37 -2.66 13.73
C ASP A 60 1.11 -2.98 15.20
N ASP A 61 1.55 -4.20 15.55
CA ASP A 61 1.56 -4.76 16.89
C ASP A 61 2.86 -4.43 17.64
N ILE A 62 3.81 -3.69 17.05
CA ILE A 62 5.09 -3.34 17.71
C ILE A 62 4.87 -2.30 18.82
N SER A 63 3.77 -1.54 18.78
CA SER A 63 3.43 -0.56 19.83
C SER A 63 2.90 -1.13 21.15
N THR A 64 2.64 -2.44 21.27
CA THR A 64 2.15 -3.04 22.54
C THR A 64 3.26 -3.56 23.45
N ASN A 65 4.53 -3.42 23.06
CA ASN A 65 5.70 -3.89 23.81
C ASN A 65 6.64 -2.75 24.26
N LYS A 66 6.10 -1.55 24.53
CA LYS A 66 6.84 -0.43 25.14
C LYS A 66 6.20 0.01 26.44
#